data_AF-T2MAH2-F1
#
_entry.id   AF-T2MAH2-F1
#
_cell.length_a   1.000
_cell.length_b   1.000
_cell.length_c   1.000
_cell.angle_alpha   90.00
_cell.angle_beta   90.00
_cell.angle_gamma   90.00
#
_symmetry.space_group_name_H-M   'P 1'
#
loop_
_entity.id
_entity.type
_entity.pdbx_description
1 polymer ?
#
loop_
_entity_poly.entity_id
_entity_poly.type
_entity_poly.pdbx_seq_one_letter_code
_entity_poly.pdbx_strand_id
1 'polypeptide(L)'
;CSVDLPKSPSTKTEKFGFNKKAALPETLSIREADDLESIATSTQYETTVSDAASGMYSVVAGFESSGAAALLCKLWLITAECFIEIGDSTQASGCLLEAHSKFPLSPDVLYMRGRLSELLGNNQQSRINYESALAVQPEHKSAAQRLGMMYFDEGELCLAEKTLRRCVQKDTTNHTAWNDLGTVLESCGQYNEAASCYVISLQLESTSPIIQYTSLPRFFKI
;
A
#
# COMPACT_ATOMS: atom_id res chain seq x y z
N CYS A 1 44.78 44.14 11.60
CA CYS A 1 44.95 43.94 10.15
C CYS A 1 43.58 43.50 9.62
N SER A 2 42.63 44.39 9.37
CA SER A 2 42.64 45.47 8.35
C SER A 2 42.75 44.82 6.97
N VAL A 3 41.69 44.80 6.15
CA VAL A 3 41.44 45.72 5.00
C VAL A 3 40.87 44.79 3.90
N ASP A 4 39.95 45.09 2.99
CA ASP A 4 38.93 46.12 2.75
C ASP A 4 38.07 45.63 1.55
N LEU A 5 36.85 46.16 1.42
CA LEU A 5 36.08 46.19 0.16
C LEU A 5 36.84 46.97 -0.95
N PRO A 6 36.41 46.86 -2.22
CA PRO A 6 35.64 47.96 -2.83
C PRO A 6 34.51 47.45 -3.76
N LYS A 7 33.27 47.95 -3.65
CA LYS A 7 32.67 49.12 -4.33
C LYS A 7 32.51 49.01 -5.86
N SER A 8 31.26 49.23 -6.27
CA SER A 8 30.73 49.43 -7.63
C SER A 8 31.33 50.64 -8.35
N PRO A 9 30.98 50.83 -9.64
CA PRO A 9 30.25 52.06 -9.95
C PRO A 9 29.11 51.89 -10.98
N SER A 10 28.13 52.77 -10.84
CA SER A 10 27.08 53.11 -11.79
C SER A 10 27.54 54.24 -12.74
N THR A 11 27.04 54.27 -13.99
CA THR A 11 26.86 55.47 -14.84
C THR A 11 25.89 55.09 -15.99
N LYS A 12 24.65 55.64 -16.03
CA LYS A 12 24.18 56.83 -16.78
C LYS A 12 24.30 56.69 -18.32
N THR A 13 23.20 56.36 -19.00
CA THR A 13 22.34 57.24 -19.83
C THR A 13 22.95 57.72 -21.15
N GLU A 14 22.32 57.36 -22.28
CA GLU A 14 22.18 58.26 -23.43
C GLU A 14 20.94 57.90 -24.26
N LYS A 15 20.05 58.89 -24.41
CA LYS A 15 18.92 58.89 -25.35
C LYS A 15 19.41 59.55 -26.63
N PHE A 16 19.16 58.94 -27.79
CA PHE A 16 19.07 59.64 -29.06
C PHE A 16 17.88 59.11 -29.84
N GLY A 17 16.85 59.94 -29.96
CA GLY A 17 15.82 59.78 -30.98
C GLY A 17 16.10 60.78 -32.10
N PHE A 18 15.89 60.38 -33.35
CA PHE A 18 15.26 61.25 -34.33
C PHE A 18 14.60 60.43 -35.43
N ASN A 19 13.39 60.85 -35.71
CA ASN A 19 12.38 60.31 -36.61
C ASN A 19 12.59 60.91 -38.01
N LYS A 20 12.42 60.14 -39.10
CA LYS A 20 11.83 60.65 -40.35
C LYS A 20 11.44 59.55 -41.35
N LYS A 21 10.20 59.72 -41.80
CA LYS A 21 9.34 58.99 -42.74
C LYS A 21 9.93 58.60 -44.11
N ALA A 22 9.27 57.56 -44.65
CA ALA A 22 8.82 57.32 -46.04
C ALA A 22 9.79 56.63 -47.02
N ALA A 23 9.44 55.39 -47.40
CA ALA A 23 8.97 55.03 -48.75
C ALA A 23 8.75 53.50 -48.83
N LEU A 24 7.55 53.08 -49.25
CA LEU A 24 7.33 51.77 -49.91
C LEU A 24 7.56 51.98 -51.42
N PRO A 25 8.06 50.96 -52.14
CA PRO A 25 7.19 50.10 -52.92
C PRO A 25 7.49 48.62 -52.64
N GLU A 26 6.48 47.81 -52.30
CA GLU A 26 5.62 47.04 -53.20
C GLU A 26 6.30 45.86 -53.93
N THR A 27 5.76 44.68 -53.62
CA THR A 27 5.78 43.39 -54.36
C THR A 27 6.95 42.43 -54.14
N LEU A 28 6.70 41.34 -53.37
CA LEU A 28 7.05 39.96 -53.74
C LEU A 28 6.41 38.93 -52.76
N SER A 29 5.74 37.94 -53.38
CA SER A 29 5.28 36.62 -52.91
C SER A 29 4.30 36.47 -51.73
N ILE A 30 3.00 36.48 -52.06
CA ILE A 30 1.86 36.00 -51.23
C ILE A 30 1.76 34.44 -51.22
N ARG A 31 2.84 33.69 -51.51
CA ARG A 31 2.78 32.21 -51.61
C ARG A 31 3.42 31.45 -50.44
N GLU A 32 4.16 32.11 -49.55
CA GLU A 32 4.86 31.46 -48.44
C GLU A 32 4.07 31.51 -47.11
N ALA A 33 3.01 32.33 -47.03
CA ALA A 33 2.20 32.47 -45.81
C ALA A 33 1.22 31.31 -45.60
N ASP A 34 0.59 30.81 -46.67
CA ASP A 34 -0.39 29.70 -46.59
C ASP A 34 0.29 28.36 -46.25
N ASP A 35 1.51 28.13 -46.75
CA ASP A 35 2.28 26.92 -46.43
C ASP A 35 2.74 26.90 -44.96
N LEU A 36 3.11 28.07 -44.40
CA LEU A 36 3.49 28.19 -43.00
C LEU A 36 2.31 27.97 -42.05
N GLU A 37 1.09 28.42 -42.40
CA GLU A 37 -0.12 28.13 -41.62
C GLU A 37 -0.54 26.65 -41.74
N SER A 38 -0.40 26.04 -42.92
CA SER A 38 -0.65 24.59 -43.11
C SER A 38 0.33 23.72 -42.32
N ILE A 39 1.61 24.11 -42.24
CA ILE A 39 2.63 23.41 -41.46
C ILE A 39 2.43 23.67 -39.96
N ALA A 40 2.07 24.90 -39.57
CA ALA A 40 1.76 25.23 -38.18
C ALA A 40 0.55 24.46 -37.66
N THR A 41 -0.50 24.29 -38.46
CA THR A 41 -1.70 23.54 -38.08
C THR A 41 -1.44 22.03 -38.03
N SER A 42 -0.64 21.49 -38.96
CA SER A 42 -0.19 20.09 -38.92
C SER A 42 0.67 19.78 -37.71
N THR A 43 1.64 20.66 -37.38
CA THR A 43 2.50 20.50 -36.21
C THR A 43 1.73 20.67 -34.90
N GLN A 44 0.76 21.58 -34.84
CA GLN A 44 -0.17 21.70 -33.69
C GLN A 44 -1.03 20.45 -33.50
N TYR A 45 -1.49 19.83 -34.60
CA TYR A 45 -2.24 18.58 -34.53
C TYR A 45 -1.36 17.42 -34.05
N GLU A 46 -0.12 17.32 -34.54
CA GLU A 46 0.83 16.30 -34.08
C GLU A 46 1.23 16.47 -32.61
N THR A 47 1.43 17.70 -32.14
CA THR A 47 1.74 17.97 -30.73
C THR A 47 0.55 17.68 -29.82
N THR A 48 -0.67 18.02 -30.24
CA THR A 48 -1.87 17.77 -29.43
C THR A 48 -2.25 16.30 -29.40
N VAL A 49 -2.01 15.54 -30.48
CA VAL A 49 -2.15 14.08 -30.50
C VAL A 49 -1.07 13.42 -29.64
N SER A 50 0.17 13.91 -29.65
CA SER A 50 1.25 13.44 -28.77
C SER A 50 0.97 13.72 -27.29
N ASP A 51 0.43 14.89 -26.96
CA ASP A 51 0.07 15.27 -25.59
C ASP A 51 -1.18 14.52 -25.10
N ALA A 52 -2.18 14.32 -25.97
CA ALA A 52 -3.37 13.52 -25.67
C ALA A 52 -3.01 12.03 -25.52
N ALA A 53 -2.14 11.51 -26.39
CA ALA A 53 -1.62 10.15 -26.27
C ALA A 53 -0.80 10.00 -24.99
N SER A 54 0.02 10.98 -24.60
CA SER A 54 0.77 10.97 -23.33
C SER A 54 -0.15 11.04 -22.10
N GLY A 55 -1.22 11.82 -22.17
CA GLY A 55 -2.27 11.86 -21.15
C GLY A 55 -2.97 10.50 -21.01
N MET A 56 -3.36 9.87 -22.13
CA MET A 56 -3.98 8.55 -22.14
C MET A 56 -2.98 7.44 -21.73
N TYR A 57 -1.72 7.51 -22.13
CA TYR A 57 -0.67 6.56 -21.73
C TYR A 57 -0.34 6.69 -20.24
N SER A 58 -0.34 7.90 -19.66
CA SER A 58 -0.14 8.09 -18.22
C SER A 58 -1.30 7.58 -17.37
N VAL A 59 -2.52 7.70 -17.88
CA VAL A 59 -3.73 7.17 -17.23
C VAL A 59 -3.79 5.64 -17.35
N VAL A 60 -3.49 5.08 -18.53
CA VAL A 60 -3.43 3.62 -18.74
C VAL A 60 -2.27 3.00 -17.96
N ALA A 61 -1.11 3.66 -17.91
CA ALA A 61 -0.01 3.27 -17.03
C ALA A 61 -0.39 3.37 -15.54
N GLY A 62 -1.27 4.30 -15.15
CA GLY A 62 -1.80 4.39 -13.77
C GLY A 62 -2.70 3.22 -13.37
N PHE A 63 -3.49 2.68 -14.32
CA PHE A 63 -4.36 1.53 -14.07
C PHE A 63 -3.57 0.20 -14.05
N GLU A 64 -2.55 0.04 -14.88
CA GLU A 64 -1.65 -1.14 -14.82
C GLU A 64 -0.65 -1.06 -13.65
N SER A 65 -0.18 0.15 -13.31
CA SER A 65 0.74 0.42 -12.18
C SER A 65 0.13 0.11 -10.82
N SER A 66 -1.16 0.43 -10.62
CA SER A 66 -1.85 0.15 -9.35
C SER A 66 -1.97 -1.36 -9.07
N GLY A 67 -2.25 -2.15 -10.11
CA GLY A 67 -2.30 -3.62 -10.02
C GLY A 67 -0.91 -4.24 -9.81
N ALA A 68 0.09 -3.79 -10.58
CA ALA A 68 1.46 -4.27 -10.45
C ALA A 68 2.08 -3.93 -9.08
N ALA A 69 1.83 -2.72 -8.56
CA ALA A 69 2.28 -2.32 -7.23
C ALA A 69 1.60 -3.17 -6.13
N ALA A 70 0.30 -3.46 -6.27
CA ALA A 70 -0.42 -4.31 -5.33
C ALA A 70 0.10 -5.76 -5.35
N LEU A 71 0.43 -6.30 -6.53
CA LEU A 71 1.06 -7.62 -6.67
C LEU A 71 2.46 -7.64 -6.04
N LEU A 72 3.25 -6.60 -6.27
CA LEU A 72 4.58 -6.46 -5.65
C LEU A 72 4.47 -6.39 -4.12
N CYS A 73 3.49 -5.66 -3.59
CA CYS A 73 3.21 -5.61 -2.16
C CYS A 73 2.86 -7.00 -1.61
N LYS A 74 1.97 -7.74 -2.28
CA LYS A 74 1.64 -9.11 -1.89
C LYS A 74 2.87 -10.03 -1.91
N LEU A 75 3.75 -9.88 -2.91
CA LEU A 75 5.00 -10.64 -2.97
C LEU A 75 5.88 -10.34 -1.75
N TRP A 76 6.08 -9.06 -1.43
CA TRP A 76 6.85 -8.66 -0.24
C TRP A 76 6.25 -9.20 1.06
N LEU A 77 4.92 -9.25 1.17
CA LEU A 77 4.24 -9.80 2.34
C LEU A 77 4.44 -11.31 2.48
N ILE A 78 4.31 -12.06 1.39
CA ILE A 78 4.55 -13.51 1.38
C ILE A 78 6.02 -13.81 1.70
N THR A 79 6.97 -13.07 1.11
CA THR A 79 8.40 -13.25 1.44
C THR A 79 8.70 -12.90 2.89
N ALA A 80 8.08 -11.84 3.43
CA ALA A 80 8.23 -11.48 4.83
C ALA A 80 7.66 -12.57 5.75
N GLU A 81 6.54 -13.18 5.38
CA GLU A 81 5.98 -14.33 6.09
C GLU A 81 6.96 -15.50 6.11
N CYS A 82 7.53 -15.87 4.97
CA CYS A 82 8.55 -16.92 4.92
C CYS A 82 9.76 -16.60 5.81
N PHE A 83 10.24 -15.36 5.82
CA PHE A 83 11.37 -14.98 6.68
C PHE A 83 11.04 -14.99 8.17
N ILE A 84 9.80 -14.63 8.55
CA ILE A 84 9.34 -14.72 9.94
C ILE A 84 9.30 -16.18 10.40
N GLU A 85 8.81 -17.11 9.57
CA GLU A 85 8.81 -18.54 9.88
C GLU A 85 10.23 -19.12 9.99
N ILE A 86 11.17 -18.62 9.18
CA ILE A 86 12.59 -18.99 9.26
C ILE A 86 13.27 -18.38 10.51
N GLY A 87 12.70 -17.31 11.07
CA GLY A 87 13.25 -16.56 12.21
C GLY A 87 14.25 -15.47 11.84
N ASP A 88 14.42 -15.16 10.54
CA ASP A 88 15.28 -14.06 10.10
C ASP A 88 14.51 -12.73 10.13
N SER A 89 14.62 -12.04 11.28
CA SER A 89 13.97 -10.76 11.51
C SER A 89 14.55 -9.61 10.67
N THR A 90 15.78 -9.74 10.16
CA THR A 90 16.46 -8.66 9.43
C THR A 90 15.91 -8.53 8.00
N GLN A 91 15.82 -9.66 7.29
CA GLN A 91 15.26 -9.71 5.94
C GLN A 91 13.76 -9.44 5.94
N ALA A 92 13.04 -9.97 6.94
CA ALA A 92 11.62 -9.67 7.14
C ALA A 92 11.36 -8.16 7.30
N SER A 93 12.19 -7.47 8.09
CA SER A 93 12.08 -6.03 8.27
C SER A 93 12.30 -5.25 6.97
N GLY A 94 13.31 -5.64 6.17
CA GLY A 94 13.57 -5.03 4.86
C GLY A 94 12.39 -5.17 3.90
N CYS A 95 11.84 -6.38 3.77
CA CYS A 95 10.67 -6.65 2.92
C CYS A 95 9.45 -5.82 3.37
N LEU A 96 9.21 -5.72 4.67
CA LEU A 96 8.08 -4.96 5.21
C LEU A 96 8.25 -3.44 5.08
N LEU A 97 9.48 -2.94 5.11
CA LEU A 97 9.75 -1.53 4.87
C LEU A 97 9.37 -1.13 3.43
N GLU A 98 9.76 -1.96 2.45
CA GLU A 98 9.40 -1.76 1.05
C GLU A 98 7.88 -1.83 0.86
N ALA A 99 7.22 -2.81 1.45
CA ALA A 99 5.75 -2.93 1.41
C ALA A 99 5.05 -1.72 2.04
N HIS A 100 5.54 -1.25 3.19
CA HIS A 100 5.01 -0.09 3.88
C HIS A 100 5.21 1.22 3.10
N SER A 101 6.34 1.35 2.39
CA SER A 101 6.59 2.52 1.53
C SER A 101 5.55 2.67 0.41
N LYS A 102 5.04 1.55 -0.11
CA LYS A 102 4.04 1.52 -1.18
C LYS A 102 2.62 1.65 -0.63
N PHE A 103 2.31 0.93 0.45
CA PHE A 103 0.97 0.88 1.03
C PHE A 103 1.03 0.98 2.57
N PRO A 104 1.22 2.21 3.10
CA PRO A 104 1.43 2.39 4.54
C PRO A 104 0.22 2.05 5.40
N LEU A 105 -0.99 2.14 4.84
CA LEU A 105 -2.26 1.87 5.51
C LEU A 105 -2.85 0.50 5.13
N SER A 106 -2.09 -0.39 4.48
CA SER A 106 -2.60 -1.73 4.18
C SER A 106 -2.74 -2.54 5.49
N PRO A 107 -3.91 -3.15 5.77
CA PRO A 107 -4.12 -3.92 6.99
C PRO A 107 -3.22 -5.16 7.03
N ASP A 108 -2.93 -5.79 5.88
CA ASP A 108 -2.00 -6.92 5.78
C ASP A 108 -0.57 -6.52 6.16
N VAL A 109 -0.13 -5.32 5.74
CA VAL A 109 1.22 -4.80 6.10
C VAL A 109 1.30 -4.52 7.59
N LEU A 110 0.27 -3.92 8.18
CA LEU A 110 0.21 -3.65 9.63
C LEU A 110 0.19 -4.96 10.42
N TYR A 111 -0.55 -5.97 9.96
CA TYR A 111 -0.56 -7.31 10.54
C TYR A 111 0.85 -7.94 10.52
N MET A 112 1.52 -7.93 9.38
CA MET A 112 2.87 -8.51 9.25
C MET A 112 3.91 -7.78 10.10
N ARG A 113 3.77 -6.46 10.28
CA ARG A 113 4.60 -5.70 11.24
C ARG A 113 4.33 -6.11 12.69
N GLY A 114 3.08 -6.41 13.04
CA GLY A 114 2.72 -7.00 14.33
C GLY A 114 3.46 -8.31 14.55
N ARG A 115 3.39 -9.24 13.59
CA ARG A 115 4.11 -10.52 13.64
C ARG A 115 5.62 -10.37 13.76
N LEU A 116 6.22 -9.45 13.02
CA LEU A 116 7.65 -9.17 13.15
C LEU A 116 7.99 -8.64 14.56
N SER A 117 7.12 -7.80 15.13
CA SER A 117 7.31 -7.26 16.49
C SER A 117 7.20 -8.37 17.55
N GLU A 118 6.30 -9.33 17.35
CA GLU A 118 6.15 -10.54 18.17
C GLU A 118 7.42 -11.40 18.12
N LEU A 119 7.99 -11.62 16.92
CA LEU A 119 9.26 -12.33 16.75
C LEU A 119 10.43 -11.61 17.46
N LEU A 120 10.40 -10.28 17.51
CA LEU A 120 11.39 -9.47 18.23
C LEU A 120 11.16 -9.41 19.75
N GLY A 121 10.07 -9.97 20.26
CA GLY A 121 9.68 -9.91 21.68
C GLY A 121 9.05 -8.59 22.12
N ASN A 122 8.73 -7.70 21.18
CA ASN A 122 8.14 -6.39 21.46
C ASN A 122 6.60 -6.47 21.48
N ASN A 123 6.06 -7.10 22.52
CA ASN A 123 4.61 -7.35 22.64
C ASN A 123 3.78 -6.05 22.59
N GLN A 124 4.22 -4.98 23.24
CA GLN A 124 3.49 -3.70 23.22
C GLN A 124 3.35 -3.13 21.81
N GLN A 125 4.42 -3.20 21.01
CA GLN A 125 4.39 -2.71 19.63
C GLN A 125 3.58 -3.64 18.71
N SER A 126 3.64 -4.95 18.96
CA SER A 126 2.81 -5.94 18.25
C SER A 126 1.32 -5.65 18.42
N ARG A 127 0.89 -5.38 19.67
CA ARG A 127 -0.50 -5.03 19.99
C ARG A 127 -0.98 -3.80 19.24
N ILE A 128 -0.20 -2.71 19.29
CA ILE A 128 -0.53 -1.46 18.58
C ILE A 128 -0.67 -1.72 17.07
N ASN A 129 0.23 -2.51 16.49
CA ASN A 129 0.16 -2.85 15.07
C ASN A 129 -1.11 -3.66 14.74
N TYR A 130 -1.47 -4.67 15.53
CA TYR A 130 -2.71 -5.43 15.32
C TYR A 130 -3.98 -4.60 15.54
N GLU A 131 -4.02 -3.75 16.56
CA GLU A 131 -5.12 -2.82 16.79
C GLU A 131 -5.26 -1.83 15.62
N SER A 132 -4.14 -1.34 15.08
CA SER A 132 -4.15 -0.47 13.90
C SER A 132 -4.67 -1.20 12.65
N ALA A 133 -4.31 -2.47 12.46
CA ALA A 133 -4.82 -3.29 11.36
C ALA A 133 -6.34 -3.48 11.47
N LEU A 134 -6.85 -3.70 12.69
CA LEU A 134 -8.29 -3.83 12.95
C LEU A 134 -9.04 -2.50 12.87
N ALA A 135 -8.37 -1.37 13.13
CA ALA A 135 -8.95 -0.04 12.94
C ALA A 135 -9.14 0.27 11.44
N VAL A 136 -8.21 -0.18 10.58
CA VAL A 136 -8.35 -0.07 9.13
C VAL A 136 -9.37 -1.07 8.58
N GLN A 137 -9.26 -2.33 9.00
CA GLN A 137 -10.16 -3.41 8.56
C GLN A 137 -10.67 -4.21 9.77
N PRO A 138 -11.87 -3.89 10.28
CA PRO A 138 -12.47 -4.57 11.45
C PRO A 138 -12.77 -6.06 11.26
N GLU A 139 -12.69 -6.55 10.02
CA GLU A 139 -12.92 -7.94 9.62
C GLU A 139 -11.64 -8.70 9.31
N HIS A 140 -10.47 -8.12 9.57
CA HIS A 140 -9.20 -8.79 9.34
C HIS A 140 -9.02 -9.96 10.33
N LYS A 141 -9.24 -11.18 9.84
CA LYS A 141 -9.34 -12.41 10.63
C LYS A 141 -8.05 -12.74 11.40
N SER A 142 -6.91 -12.74 10.71
CA SER A 142 -5.63 -13.16 11.32
C SER A 142 -5.14 -12.18 12.39
N ALA A 143 -5.32 -10.87 12.19
CA ALA A 143 -5.05 -9.83 13.19
C ALA A 143 -5.95 -9.96 14.44
N ALA A 144 -7.24 -10.23 14.26
CA ALA A 144 -8.15 -10.43 15.40
C ALA A 144 -7.81 -11.69 16.21
N GLN A 145 -7.44 -12.77 15.53
CA GLN A 145 -6.97 -14.01 16.16
C GLN A 145 -5.69 -13.76 16.96
N ARG A 146 -4.66 -13.15 16.34
CA ARG A 146 -3.40 -12.85 17.02
C ARG A 146 -3.59 -11.91 18.21
N LEU A 147 -4.42 -10.88 18.09
CA LEU A 147 -4.75 -10.01 19.23
C LEU A 147 -5.44 -10.77 20.37
N GLY A 148 -6.31 -11.73 20.05
CA GLY A 148 -6.93 -12.62 21.04
C GLY A 148 -5.89 -13.45 21.81
N MET A 149 -4.91 -14.02 21.10
CA MET A 149 -3.81 -14.77 21.73
C MET A 149 -2.88 -13.87 22.54
N MET A 150 -2.65 -12.63 22.11
CA MET A 150 -1.90 -11.68 22.94
C MET A 150 -2.60 -11.35 24.26
N TYR A 151 -3.93 -11.24 24.27
CA TYR A 151 -4.68 -11.10 25.53
C TYR A 151 -4.56 -12.32 26.42
N PHE A 152 -4.48 -13.52 25.82
CA PHE A 152 -4.23 -14.74 26.57
C PHE A 152 -2.84 -14.73 27.21
N ASP A 153 -1.80 -14.33 26.47
CA ASP A 153 -0.42 -14.23 26.99
C ASP A 153 -0.29 -13.16 28.10
N GLU A 154 -1.09 -12.10 28.03
CA GLU A 154 -1.17 -11.06 29.07
C GLU A 154 -1.99 -11.51 30.30
N GLY A 155 -2.68 -12.65 30.25
CA GLY A 155 -3.53 -13.19 31.31
C GLY A 155 -4.97 -12.64 31.33
N GLU A 156 -5.33 -11.83 30.34
CA GLU A 156 -6.67 -11.24 30.19
C GLU A 156 -7.65 -12.24 29.52
N LEU A 157 -7.90 -13.36 30.20
CA LEU A 157 -8.63 -14.52 29.67
C LEU A 157 -10.04 -14.18 29.16
N CYS A 158 -10.76 -13.29 29.85
CA CYS A 158 -12.12 -12.88 29.48
C CYS A 158 -12.14 -12.10 28.14
N LEU A 159 -11.16 -11.23 27.93
CA LEU A 159 -10.99 -10.47 26.70
C LEU A 159 -10.54 -11.40 25.55
N ALA A 160 -9.63 -12.32 25.83
CA ALA A 160 -9.17 -13.33 24.88
C ALA A 160 -10.35 -14.19 24.38
N GLU A 161 -11.13 -14.75 25.30
CA GLU A 161 -12.30 -15.59 24.98
C GLU A 161 -13.31 -14.82 24.12
N LYS A 162 -13.68 -13.61 24.54
CA LYS A 162 -14.64 -12.78 23.80
C LYS A 162 -14.16 -12.45 22.38
N THR A 163 -12.87 -12.17 22.24
CA THR A 163 -12.26 -11.83 20.94
C THR A 163 -12.22 -13.04 20.02
N LEU A 164 -11.79 -14.20 20.53
CA LEU A 164 -11.72 -15.45 19.76
C LEU A 164 -13.10 -16.00 19.41
N ARG A 165 -14.08 -15.95 20.33
CA ARG A 165 -15.48 -16.29 20.01
C ARG A 165 -16.02 -15.42 18.87
N ARG A 166 -15.69 -14.12 18.85
CA ARG A 166 -16.06 -13.24 17.73
C ARG A 166 -15.38 -13.65 16.42
N CYS A 167 -14.11 -14.08 16.47
CA CYS A 167 -13.38 -14.55 15.30
C CYS A 167 -14.05 -15.79 14.70
N VAL A 168 -14.34 -16.77 15.54
CA VAL A 168 -14.97 -18.04 15.14
C VAL A 168 -16.41 -17.84 14.62
N GLN A 169 -17.18 -16.92 15.20
CA GLN A 169 -18.50 -16.56 14.69
C GLN A 169 -18.46 -15.95 13.29
N LYS A 170 -17.40 -15.18 12.98
CA LYS A 170 -17.21 -14.56 11.66
C LYS A 170 -16.63 -15.52 10.64
N ASP A 171 -15.68 -16.36 11.06
CA ASP A 171 -15.07 -17.38 10.22
C ASP A 171 -15.13 -18.75 10.91
N THR A 172 -16.20 -19.47 10.59
CA THR A 172 -16.41 -20.82 11.12
C THR A 172 -15.46 -21.85 10.53
N THR A 173 -14.74 -21.51 9.45
CA THR A 173 -13.84 -22.43 8.74
C THR A 173 -12.40 -22.34 9.21
N ASN A 174 -12.06 -21.36 10.06
CA ASN A 174 -10.70 -21.16 10.51
C ASN A 174 -10.34 -22.11 11.67
N HIS A 175 -9.71 -23.23 11.36
CA HIS A 175 -9.21 -24.21 12.35
C HIS A 175 -8.30 -23.59 13.43
N THR A 176 -7.36 -22.69 13.08
CA THR A 176 -6.44 -22.11 14.07
C THR A 176 -7.18 -21.28 15.11
N ALA A 177 -8.21 -20.54 14.71
CA ALA A 177 -9.03 -19.77 15.65
C ALA A 177 -9.85 -20.67 16.60
N TRP A 178 -10.31 -21.84 16.13
CA TRP A 178 -10.96 -22.84 16.98
C TRP A 178 -9.99 -23.47 17.97
N ASN A 179 -8.77 -23.75 17.54
CA ASN A 179 -7.72 -24.26 18.40
C ASN A 179 -7.36 -23.25 19.51
N ASP A 180 -7.11 -22.00 19.12
CA ASP A 180 -6.80 -20.90 20.03
C ASP A 180 -7.93 -20.69 21.06
N LEU A 181 -9.20 -20.75 20.60
CA LEU A 181 -10.35 -20.67 21.50
C LEU A 181 -10.37 -21.84 22.49
N GLY A 182 -10.05 -23.06 22.04
CA GLY A 182 -9.93 -24.24 22.90
C GLY A 182 -8.88 -24.04 24.01
N THR A 183 -7.72 -23.50 23.66
CA THR A 183 -6.64 -23.21 24.61
C THR A 183 -7.05 -22.16 25.64
N VAL A 184 -7.73 -21.09 25.21
CA VAL A 184 -8.26 -20.09 26.15
C VAL A 184 -9.33 -20.70 27.06
N LEU A 185 -10.27 -21.48 26.53
CA LEU A 185 -11.33 -22.12 27.32
C LEU A 185 -10.79 -23.13 28.34
N GLU A 186 -9.73 -23.86 27.98
CA GLU A 186 -9.01 -24.75 28.89
C GLU A 186 -8.43 -23.98 30.08
N SER A 187 -7.79 -22.83 29.82
CA SER A 187 -7.28 -21.95 30.89
C SER A 187 -8.38 -21.33 31.76
N CYS A 188 -9.58 -21.12 31.19
CA CYS A 188 -10.78 -20.71 31.92
C CYS A 188 -11.42 -21.84 32.74
N GLY A 189 -10.92 -23.08 32.64
CA GLY A 189 -11.46 -24.26 33.32
C GLY A 189 -12.69 -24.89 32.65
N GLN A 190 -13.03 -24.48 31.42
CA GLN A 190 -14.19 -24.95 30.68
C GLN A 190 -13.82 -26.12 29.75
N TYR A 191 -13.37 -27.23 30.35
CA TYR A 191 -12.80 -28.37 29.61
C TYR A 191 -13.74 -29.02 28.60
N ASN A 192 -15.04 -29.09 28.89
CA ASN A 192 -16.03 -29.70 27.98
C ASN A 192 -16.19 -28.90 26.68
N GLU A 193 -16.22 -27.58 26.78
CA GLU A 193 -16.34 -26.71 25.61
C GLU A 193 -15.01 -26.65 24.84
N ALA A 194 -13.88 -26.60 25.56
CA ALA A 194 -12.55 -26.70 24.97
C ALA A 194 -12.37 -27.98 24.12
N ALA A 195 -12.76 -29.15 24.66
CA ALA A 195 -12.71 -30.41 23.93
C ALA A 195 -13.54 -30.39 22.65
N SER A 196 -14.73 -29.77 22.69
CA SER A 196 -15.58 -29.59 21.51
C SER A 196 -14.89 -28.70 20.46
N CYS A 197 -14.26 -27.60 20.89
CA CYS A 197 -13.51 -26.70 20.01
C CYS A 197 -12.33 -27.41 19.34
N TYR A 198 -11.55 -28.20 20.07
CA TYR A 198 -10.44 -28.98 19.51
C TYR A 198 -10.90 -30.01 18.48
N VAL A 199 -12.01 -30.70 18.73
CA VAL A 199 -12.59 -31.64 17.74
C VAL A 199 -13.00 -30.92 16.46
N ILE A 200 -13.64 -29.76 16.58
CA ILE A 200 -14.01 -28.94 15.41
C ILE A 200 -12.77 -28.48 14.65
N SER A 201 -11.74 -28.01 15.36
CA SER A 201 -10.46 -27.60 14.77
C SER A 201 -9.84 -28.72 13.92
N LEU A 202 -9.73 -29.94 14.47
CA LEU A 202 -9.17 -31.10 13.77
C LEU A 202 -9.97 -31.48 12.52
N GLN A 203 -11.30 -31.43 12.59
CA GLN A 203 -12.17 -31.69 11.44
C GLN A 203 -11.95 -30.64 10.34
N LEU A 204 -11.83 -29.36 10.72
CA LEU A 204 -11.59 -28.28 9.77
C LEU A 204 -10.19 -28.34 9.17
N GLU A 205 -9.16 -28.68 9.95
CA GLU A 205 -7.79 -28.85 9.46
C GLU A 205 -7.75 -29.91 8.35
N SER A 206 -8.38 -31.06 8.57
CA SER A 206 -8.43 -32.17 7.60
C SER A 206 -9.12 -31.80 6.28
N THR A 207 -9.97 -30.78 6.31
CA THR A 207 -10.74 -30.30 5.15
C THR A 207 -10.26 -28.94 4.64
N SER A 208 -9.21 -28.38 5.24
CA SER A 208 -8.72 -27.04 4.93
C SER A 208 -7.96 -27.04 3.59
N PRO A 209 -8.31 -26.13 2.67
CA PRO A 209 -7.55 -25.96 1.44
C PRO A 209 -6.27 -25.15 1.70
N ILE A 210 -5.22 -25.42 0.93
CA ILE A 210 -3.95 -24.66 0.99
C ILE A 210 -4.19 -23.16 0.74
N ILE A 211 -5.14 -22.83 -0.15
CA ILE A 211 -5.57 -21.46 -0.42
C ILE A 211 -7.09 -21.41 -0.26
N GLN A 212 -7.60 -20.40 0.45
CA GLN A 212 -9.03 -20.25 0.65
C GLN A 212 -9.78 -20.16 -0.69
N TYR A 213 -10.89 -20.89 -0.81
CA TYR A 213 -11.73 -20.90 -2.01
C TYR A 213 -12.32 -19.53 -2.37
N THR A 214 -12.33 -18.59 -1.42
CA THR A 214 -12.74 -17.19 -1.60
C THR A 214 -11.79 -16.40 -2.50
N SER A 215 -10.56 -16.88 -2.72
CA SER A 215 -9.59 -16.27 -3.62
C SER A 215 -9.93 -16.45 -5.10
N LEU A 216 -10.78 -17.43 -5.43
CA LEU A 216 -11.25 -17.65 -6.79
C LEU A 216 -12.36 -16.65 -7.13
N PRO A 217 -12.16 -15.77 -8.13
CA PRO A 217 -13.18 -14.81 -8.54
C PRO A 217 -14.44 -15.54 -9.01
N ARG A 218 -15.57 -15.26 -8.34
CA ARG A 218 -16.88 -15.75 -8.78
C ARG A 218 -17.37 -14.88 -9.93
N PHE A 219 -17.12 -15.32 -11.16
CA PHE A 219 -17.53 -14.59 -12.37
C PHE A 219 -19.04 -14.67 -12.66
N PHE A 220 -19.75 -15.63 -12.07
CA PHE A 220 -21.20 -15.77 -12.24
C PHE A 220 -21.93 -15.45 -10.93
N LYS A 221 -22.69 -14.33 -10.94
CA LYS A 221 -23.80 -14.15 -10.01
C LYS A 221 -24.96 -14.99 -10.54
N ILE A 222 -25.35 -16.01 -9.77
CA ILE A 222 -26.60 -16.76 -9.97
C ILE A 222 -27.74 -15.97 -9.33
#